data_AF-A0A498PKA2-F1
#
_entry.id   AF-A0A498PKA2-F1
#
_cell.length_a   1.000
_cell.length_b   1.000
_cell.length_c   1.000
_cell.angle_alpha   90.00
_cell.angle_beta   90.00
_cell.angle_gamma   90.00
#
_symmetry.space_group_name_H-M   'P 1'
#
loop_
_entity.id
_entity.type
_entity.pdbx_description
1 polymer ?
#
loop_
_entity_poly.entity_id
_entity_poly.type
_entity_poly.pdbx_seq_one_letter_code
_entity_poly.pdbx_strand_id
1 'polypeptide(L)'
;MVSVNAGYSPHSFNDATALPRHYRAAVAARPALELAAGTDDVEAIAGAGGIAVVFDLEDSRPLDDNLDNLSMLASLGVRTLLLTYNHANRGGSGCLDSTDGGLTD
;
A
#
# COMPACT_ATOMS: atom_id res chain seq x y z
N MET A 1 8.38 3.01 -12.69
CA MET A 1 7.82 3.03 -11.33
C MET A 1 7.86 1.62 -10.77
N VAL A 2 8.04 1.49 -9.45
CA VAL A 2 7.83 0.25 -8.70
C VAL A 2 6.87 0.51 -7.54
N SER A 3 6.05 -0.48 -7.21
CA SER A 3 5.28 -0.51 -5.97
C SER A 3 5.92 -1.53 -5.04
N VAL A 4 6.08 -1.19 -3.77
CA VAL A 4 6.60 -2.09 -2.74
C VAL A 4 5.48 -2.39 -1.75
N ASN A 5 5.16 -3.67 -1.60
CA ASN A 5 4.17 -4.11 -0.63
C ASN A 5 4.61 -3.76 0.80
N ALA A 6 3.72 -3.10 1.53
CA ALA A 6 3.92 -2.66 2.89
C ALA A 6 3.02 -3.37 3.90
N GLY A 7 2.18 -4.31 3.45
CA GLY A 7 1.26 -5.02 4.32
C GLY A 7 0.25 -5.87 3.55
N TYR A 8 -0.26 -6.89 4.24
CA TYR A 8 -1.29 -7.80 3.74
C TYR A 8 -1.98 -8.44 4.95
N SER A 9 -2.76 -9.50 4.73
CA SER A 9 -3.72 -10.04 5.69
C SER A 9 -3.25 -10.41 7.13
N PRO A 10 -1.98 -10.77 7.41
CA PRO A 10 -1.52 -11.06 8.77
C PRO A 10 -0.91 -9.85 9.48
N HIS A 11 -0.75 -8.72 8.80
CA HIS A 11 -0.12 -7.52 9.35
C HIS A 11 -1.15 -6.62 10.04
N SER A 12 -0.78 -6.12 11.22
CA SER A 12 -1.52 -5.07 11.92
C SER A 12 -1.28 -3.69 11.28
N PHE A 13 -2.03 -2.68 11.70
CA PHE A 13 -1.74 -1.30 11.35
C PHE A 13 -0.34 -0.86 11.80
N ASN A 14 0.12 -1.33 12.97
CA ASN A 14 1.45 -0.99 13.44
C ASN A 14 2.54 -1.56 12.51
N ASP A 15 2.40 -2.81 12.06
CA ASP A 15 3.31 -3.43 11.10
C ASP A 15 3.29 -2.66 9.76
N ALA A 16 2.09 -2.35 9.26
CA ALA A 16 1.89 -1.64 8.00
C ALA A 16 2.29 -0.16 8.03
N THR A 17 2.53 0.43 9.21
CA THR A 17 3.17 1.75 9.32
C THR A 17 4.68 1.66 9.53
N ALA A 18 5.18 0.59 10.16
CA ALA A 18 6.60 0.38 10.38
C ALA A 18 7.36 0.13 9.07
N LEU A 19 6.80 -0.68 8.17
CA LEU A 19 7.43 -1.02 6.89
C LEU A 19 7.62 0.20 5.97
N PRO A 20 6.61 1.05 5.69
CA PRO A 20 6.81 2.28 4.93
C PRO A 20 7.86 3.20 5.54
N ARG A 21 7.91 3.37 6.88
CA ARG A 21 8.95 4.19 7.52
C ARG A 21 10.36 3.66 7.21
N HIS A 22 10.54 2.34 7.28
CA HIS A 22 11.79 1.69 6.92
C HIS A 22 12.12 1.87 5.43
N TYR A 23 11.15 1.65 4.54
CA TYR A 23 11.33 1.79 3.10
C TYR A 23 11.64 3.22 2.67
N ARG A 24 11.01 4.23 3.28
CA ARG A 24 11.33 5.64 3.03
C ARG A 24 12.80 5.96 3.32
N ALA A 25 13.34 5.45 4.43
CA ALA A 25 14.76 5.61 4.74
C ALA A 25 15.64 4.91 3.69
N ALA A 26 15.24 3.73 3.22
CA ALA A 26 15.94 3.02 2.16
C ALA A 26 15.90 3.74 0.80
N VAL A 27 14.77 4.37 0.46
CA VAL A 27 14.62 5.19 -0.76
C VAL A 27 15.51 6.43 -0.66
N ALA A 28 15.45 7.17 0.44
CA ALA A 28 16.25 8.38 0.64
C ALA A 28 17.77 8.12 0.59
N ALA A 29 18.23 6.91 0.93
CA ALA A 29 19.63 6.52 0.86
C ALA A 29 20.12 6.19 -0.58
N ARG A 30 19.25 6.21 -1.59
CA ARG A 30 19.56 5.79 -2.97
C ARG A 30 19.20 6.89 -3.97
N PRO A 31 20.18 7.59 -4.57
CA PRO A 31 19.91 8.72 -5.48
C PRO A 31 19.06 8.40 -6.71
N ALA A 32 18.99 7.14 -7.13
CA ALA A 32 18.19 6.71 -8.27
C ALA A 32 16.71 6.48 -7.92
N LEU A 33 16.31 6.55 -6.64
CA LEU A 33 14.96 6.28 -6.18
C LEU A 33 14.33 7.54 -5.59
N GLU A 34 13.05 7.75 -5.86
CA GLU A 34 12.28 8.85 -5.28
C GLU A 34 10.84 8.42 -5.02
N LEU A 35 10.23 8.94 -3.95
CA LEU A 35 8.83 8.64 -3.62
C LEU A 35 7.90 9.46 -4.51
N ALA A 36 6.95 8.81 -5.16
CA ALA A 36 5.89 9.49 -5.91
C ALA A 36 4.62 9.63 -5.05
N ALA A 37 4.02 10.81 -5.07
CA ALA A 37 2.72 11.07 -4.47
C ALA A 37 1.58 11.01 -5.50
N GLY A 38 1.88 11.17 -6.79
CA GLY A 38 0.91 11.05 -7.88
C GLY A 38 1.56 10.69 -9.22
N THR A 39 0.74 10.63 -10.27
CA THR A 39 1.19 10.32 -11.64
C THR A 39 2.18 11.34 -12.17
N ASP A 40 2.01 12.61 -11.83
CA ASP A 40 2.90 13.69 -12.27
C ASP A 40 4.33 13.48 -11.74
N ASP A 41 4.46 13.03 -10.49
CA ASP A 41 5.77 12.67 -9.91
C ASP A 41 6.37 11.46 -10.64
N VAL A 42 5.54 10.47 -10.98
CA VAL A 42 6.00 9.28 -11.72
C VAL A 42 6.59 9.68 -13.07
N GLU A 43 5.92 10.57 -13.81
CA GLU A 43 6.41 11.08 -15.09
C GLU A 43 7.68 11.91 -14.92
N ALA A 44 7.72 12.82 -13.94
CA ALA A 44 8.87 13.68 -13.66
C ALA A 44 10.12 12.87 -13.26
N ILE A 45 9.98 11.93 -12.32
CA ILE A 45 11.08 11.08 -11.83
C ILE A 45 11.62 10.21 -12.97
N ALA A 46 10.72 9.58 -13.74
CA ALA A 46 11.13 8.78 -14.89
C ALA A 46 11.84 9.62 -15.97
N GLY A 47 11.32 10.82 -16.26
CA GLY A 47 11.93 11.76 -17.20
C GLY A 47 13.32 12.24 -16.78
N ALA A 48 13.57 12.34 -15.48
CA ALA A 48 14.90 12.64 -14.91
C ALA A 48 15.85 11.43 -14.85
N GLY A 49 15.40 10.24 -15.28
CA GLY A 49 16.18 9.00 -15.25
C GLY A 49 16.15 8.24 -13.92
N GLY A 50 15.26 8.62 -13.00
CA GLY A 50 15.04 7.95 -11.72
C GLY A 50 13.96 6.87 -11.76
N ILE A 51 13.78 6.20 -10.64
CA ILE A 51 12.73 5.20 -10.41
C ILE A 51 11.78 5.73 -9.35
N ALA A 52 10.55 6.05 -9.77
CA ALA A 52 9.47 6.37 -8.85
C ALA A 52 9.08 5.15 -8.01
N VAL A 53 8.96 5.35 -6.70
CA VAL A 53 8.56 4.33 -5.71
C VAL A 53 7.26 4.76 -5.06
N VAL A 54 6.31 3.83 -4.97
CA VAL A 54 5.09 3.93 -4.17
C VAL A 54 4.95 2.70 -3.28
N PHE A 55 4.02 2.73 -2.33
CA PHE A 55 3.71 1.56 -1.51
C PHE A 55 2.28 1.08 -1.73
N ASP A 56 2.07 -0.21 -1.53
CA ASP A 56 0.75 -0.84 -1.60
C ASP A 56 0.44 -1.68 -0.36
N LEU A 57 -0.85 -1.90 -0.12
CA LEU A 57 -1.34 -2.95 0.76
C LEU A 57 -2.09 -3.99 -0.09
N GLU A 58 -1.79 -5.26 0.14
CA GLU A 58 -2.42 -6.39 -0.55
C GLU A 58 -3.67 -6.91 0.18
N ASP A 59 -4.06 -6.28 1.29
CA ASP A 59 -5.30 -6.59 2.01
C ASP A 59 -5.73 -5.37 2.82
N SER A 60 -7.02 -5.24 3.14
CA SER A 60 -7.53 -4.13 3.96
C SER A 60 -7.41 -4.38 5.47
N ARG A 61 -7.11 -5.61 5.91
CA ARG A 61 -6.91 -5.93 7.33
C ARG A 61 -5.93 -5.02 8.07
N PRO A 62 -4.80 -4.56 7.49
CA PRO A 62 -3.91 -3.62 8.15
C PRO A 62 -4.51 -2.24 8.44
N LEU A 63 -5.75 -1.96 8.04
CA LEU A 63 -6.48 -0.80 8.52
C LEU A 63 -6.94 -0.96 9.98
N ASP A 64 -6.80 -2.15 10.59
CA ASP A 64 -7.25 -2.48 11.94
C ASP A 64 -8.67 -1.96 12.20
N ASP A 65 -9.56 -2.23 11.25
CA ASP A 65 -10.99 -1.96 11.38
C ASP A 65 -11.36 -0.47 11.53
N ASN A 66 -10.41 0.42 11.23
CA ASN A 66 -10.54 1.86 11.37
C ASN A 66 -10.14 2.57 10.07
N LEU A 67 -11.11 3.12 9.33
CA LEU A 67 -10.85 3.83 8.08
C LEU A 67 -10.02 5.11 8.25
N ASP A 68 -9.99 5.72 9.44
CA ASP A 68 -9.17 6.91 9.70
C ASP A 68 -7.67 6.61 9.52
N ASN A 69 -7.27 5.34 9.65
CA ASN A 69 -5.90 4.87 9.44
C ASN A 69 -5.42 5.03 7.98
N LEU A 70 -6.33 5.15 7.01
CA LEU A 70 -5.99 5.41 5.61
C LEU A 70 -5.18 6.70 5.44
N SER A 71 -5.54 7.74 6.19
CA SER A 71 -4.85 9.04 6.12
C SER A 71 -3.38 8.92 6.52
N MET A 72 -3.09 8.15 7.57
CA MET A 72 -1.72 7.87 8.02
C MET A 72 -0.95 7.06 6.97
N LEU A 73 -1.51 5.97 6.46
CA LEU A 73 -0.86 5.13 5.44
C LEU A 73 -0.58 5.91 4.15
N ALA A 74 -1.53 6.74 3.72
CA ALA A 74 -1.34 7.63 2.58
C ALA A 74 -0.22 8.65 2.82
N SER A 75 -0.14 9.23 4.02
CA SER A 75 0.94 10.16 4.38
C SER A 75 2.33 9.50 4.34
N LEU A 76 2.39 8.18 4.61
CA LEU A 76 3.62 7.40 4.55
C LEU A 76 4.02 7.00 3.12
N GLY A 77 3.13 7.10 2.13
CA GLY A 77 3.41 6.80 0.72
C GLY A 77 2.62 5.62 0.15
N VAL A 78 1.67 5.05 0.90
CA VAL A 78 0.74 4.07 0.34
C VAL A 78 -0.16 4.76 -0.68
N ARG A 79 -0.29 4.18 -1.87
CA ARG A 79 -1.09 4.74 -2.98
C ARG A 79 -2.12 3.78 -3.54
N THR A 80 -1.96 2.49 -3.28
CA THR A 80 -2.93 1.46 -3.65
C THR A 80 -3.21 0.55 -2.46
N LEU A 81 -4.45 0.06 -2.39
CA LEU A 81 -4.90 -0.85 -1.36
C LEU A 81 -5.83 -1.85 -2.02
N LEU A 82 -5.56 -3.14 -1.83
CA LEU A 82 -6.46 -4.21 -2.21
C LEU A 82 -7.45 -4.46 -1.06
N LEU A 83 -8.75 -4.53 -1.39
CA LEU A 83 -9.79 -4.73 -0.38
C LEU A 83 -9.68 -6.10 0.30
N THR A 84 -9.41 -7.15 -0.47
CA THR A 84 -9.28 -8.55 -0.03
C THR A 84 -8.16 -9.22 -0.79
N TYR A 85 -7.30 -10.00 -0.13
CA TYR A 85 -6.34 -10.83 -0.85
C TYR A 85 -6.98 -12.13 -1.36
N ASN A 86 -6.83 -13.22 -0.61
CA ASN A 86 -7.30 -14.56 -1.00
C ASN A 86 -8.69 -14.90 -0.44
N HIS A 87 -8.95 -14.51 0.79
CA HIS A 87 -10.15 -14.89 1.53
C HIS A 87 -10.86 -13.67 2.08
N ALA A 88 -12.12 -13.86 2.43
CA ALA A 88 -12.94 -12.82 3.01
C ALA A 88 -12.24 -12.12 4.19
N ASN A 89 -12.45 -10.82 4.25
CA ASN A 89 -12.15 -9.98 5.39
C ASN A 89 -13.30 -8.99 5.57
N ARG A 90 -13.08 -7.93 6.35
CA ARG A 90 -14.09 -6.91 6.62
C ARG A 90 -14.45 -6.00 5.44
N GLY A 91 -13.76 -6.11 4.31
CA GLY A 91 -14.06 -5.35 3.09
C GLY A 91 -14.85 -6.13 2.05
N GLY A 92 -14.94 -7.45 2.14
CA GLY A 92 -15.65 -8.28 1.16
C GLY A 92 -15.11 -9.71 1.06
N SER A 93 -15.53 -10.39 0.00
CA SER A 93 -15.05 -11.73 -0.38
C SER A 93 -13.73 -11.69 -1.15
N GLY A 94 -12.87 -12.68 -0.86
CA GLY A 94 -11.63 -12.91 -1.59
C GLY A 94 -11.80 -13.88 -2.77
N CYS A 95 -10.80 -13.92 -3.65
CA CYS A 95 -10.86 -14.71 -4.88
C CYS A 95 -10.82 -16.24 -4.68
N LEU A 96 -10.43 -16.72 -3.48
CA LEU A 96 -10.40 -18.12 -3.11
C LEU A 96 -11.58 -18.52 -2.20
N ASP A 97 -12.54 -17.63 -1.96
CA ASP A 97 -13.75 -18.00 -1.23
C ASP A 97 -14.65 -18.90 -2.09
N SER A 98 -15.29 -19.89 -1.45
CA SER A 98 -16.22 -20.80 -2.12
C SER A 98 -17.54 -20.14 -2.53
N THR A 99 -17.82 -18.94 -2.01
CA THR A 99 -18.99 -18.12 -2.33
C THR A 99 -18.57 -16.66 -2.33
N ASP A 100 -18.81 -15.97 -3.44
CA ASP A 100 -18.59 -14.53 -3.56
C ASP A 100 -19.78 -13.78 -2.98
N GLY A 101 -19.58 -13.18 -1.79
CA GLY A 101 -20.54 -12.33 -1.11
C GLY A 101 -20.47 -10.86 -1.53
N GLY A 102 -19.53 -10.49 -2.42
CA GLY A 102 -19.30 -9.10 -2.81
C GLY A 102 -18.67 -8.26 -1.70
N LEU A 103 -18.96 -6.95 -1.73
CA LEU A 103 -18.55 -6.00 -0.70
C LEU A 103 -19.47 -6.09 0.52
N THR A 104 -18.91 -5.91 1.70
CA THR A 104 -19.67 -5.74 2.94
C THR A 104 -20.21 -4.30 3.06
N ASP A 105 -21.26 -4.12 3.88
CA ASP A 105 -21.87 -2.81 4.20
C ASP A 105 -20.92 -1.83 4.94
#